data_AF-A0AA96KXJ0-F1
#
_entry.id   AF-A0AA96KXJ0-F1
#
_cell.length_a   1.000
_cell.length_b   1.000
_cell.length_c   1.000
_cell.angle_alpha   90.00
_cell.angle_beta   90.00
_cell.angle_gamma   90.00
#
_symmetry.space_group_name_H-M   'P 1'
#
loop_
_entity.id
_entity.type
_entity.pdbx_description
1 polymer ?
#
loop_
_entity_poly.entity_id
_entity_poly.type
_entity_poly.pdbx_seq_one_letter_code
_entity_poly.pdbx_strand_id
1 'polypeptide(L)'
;MTNQSDIKKLAEQMASSMKSFDDIKDFQKQLMQSFIDTALEAEMEEHLGYPKHEKADRPNKRNGHTKKRVRSDTGELEISTPRDRDSSFEPVLVSKHQTRISGLDDKIISFYAKGQTTTEIVETIKDIYDVDISSSLVSRVTDNILDDITAWQNRPLSSVYPNIFFNREQVLR
;
A
#
# COMPACT_ATOMS: atom_id res chain seq x y z
N MET A 1 21.11 -2.46 0.15
CA MET A 1 20.73 -3.60 1.00
C MET A 1 21.29 -3.32 2.39
N THR A 2 20.44 -3.02 3.37
CA THR A 2 20.87 -2.67 4.74
C THR A 2 21.49 -3.89 5.43
N ASN A 3 22.64 -3.70 6.10
CA ASN A 3 23.31 -4.78 6.83
C ASN A 3 22.52 -5.10 8.11
N GLN A 4 22.41 -6.39 8.47
CA GLN A 4 21.77 -6.86 9.71
C GLN A 4 22.31 -6.17 10.98
N SER A 5 23.56 -5.69 10.94
CA SER A 5 24.19 -4.94 12.02
C SER A 5 23.54 -3.57 12.27
N ASP A 6 23.09 -2.90 11.22
CA ASP A 6 22.58 -1.52 11.31
C ASP A 6 21.15 -1.54 11.85
N ILE A 7 20.38 -2.55 11.45
CA ILE A 7 19.04 -2.82 11.98
C ILE A 7 19.11 -3.17 13.48
N LYS A 8 20.13 -3.94 13.89
CA LYS A 8 20.30 -4.32 15.30
C LYS A 8 20.72 -3.14 16.18
N LYS A 9 21.63 -2.28 15.69
CA LYS A 9 22.00 -1.03 16.38
C LYS A 9 20.83 -0.07 16.51
N LEU A 10 20.01 0.05 15.47
CA LEU A 10 18.77 0.83 15.53
C LEU A 10 17.83 0.24 16.59
N ALA A 11 17.59 -1.07 16.60
CA ALA A 11 16.74 -1.72 17.60
C ALA A 11 17.23 -1.52 19.04
N GLU A 12 18.55 -1.59 19.29
CA GLU A 12 19.16 -1.38 20.62
C GLU A 12 19.04 0.07 21.12
N GLN A 13 19.22 1.05 20.22
CA GLN A 13 19.00 2.47 20.55
C GLN A 13 17.53 2.76 20.88
N MET A 14 16.60 2.03 20.26
CA MET A 14 15.16 2.24 20.42
C MET A 14 14.56 1.45 21.60
N ALA A 15 15.09 0.27 21.93
CA ALA A 15 14.69 -0.49 23.11
C ALA A 15 14.93 0.27 24.42
N SER A 16 15.83 1.25 24.41
CA SER A 16 16.15 2.09 25.57
C SER A 16 15.10 3.18 25.82
N SER A 17 14.28 3.54 24.83
CA SER A 17 13.30 4.63 24.92
C SER A 17 11.84 4.15 24.99
N MET A 18 11.57 2.88 24.67
CA MET A 18 10.20 2.32 24.57
C MET A 18 9.88 1.35 25.70
N LYS A 19 8.69 1.48 26.31
CA LYS A 19 8.30 0.70 27.49
C LYS A 19 7.07 -0.18 27.24
N SER A 20 6.27 0.12 26.22
CA SER A 20 5.03 -0.60 25.88
C SER A 20 4.99 -1.07 24.43
N PHE A 21 4.15 -2.07 24.16
CA PHE A 21 3.84 -2.52 22.80
C PHE A 21 3.15 -1.43 21.96
N ASP A 22 2.41 -0.52 22.60
CA ASP A 22 1.81 0.63 21.91
C ASP A 22 2.85 1.65 21.44
N ASP A 23 3.93 1.87 22.21
CA ASP A 23 5.05 2.74 21.80
C ASP A 23 5.72 2.21 20.52
N ILE A 24 5.78 0.88 20.37
CA ILE A 24 6.33 0.21 19.19
C ILE A 24 5.45 0.48 17.97
N LYS A 25 4.12 0.43 18.12
CA LYS A 25 3.17 0.73 17.04
C LYS A 25 3.26 2.20 16.61
N ASP A 26 3.31 3.12 17.57
CA ASP A 26 3.45 4.55 17.27
C ASP A 26 4.76 4.87 16.56
N PHE A 27 5.84 4.19 16.93
CA PHE A 27 7.10 4.31 16.22
C PHE A 27 7.07 3.73 14.82
N GLN A 28 6.49 2.54 14.64
CA GLN A 28 6.32 1.95 13.31
C GLN A 28 5.56 2.92 12.40
N LYS A 29 4.53 3.57 12.93
CA LYS A 29 3.76 4.62 12.26
C LYS A 29 4.61 5.82 11.87
N GLN A 30 5.40 6.37 12.80
CA GLN A 30 6.30 7.50 12.53
C GLN A 30 7.41 7.15 11.52
N LEU A 31 7.96 5.94 11.60
CA LEU A 31 8.98 5.46 10.69
C LEU A 31 8.44 5.31 9.27
N MET A 32 7.24 4.73 9.13
CA MET A 32 6.57 4.66 7.84
C MET A 32 6.26 6.04 7.27
N GLN A 33 5.77 6.97 8.09
CA GLN A 33 5.52 8.35 7.67
C GLN A 33 6.79 9.02 7.17
N SER A 34 7.89 8.95 7.93
CA SER A 34 9.18 9.54 7.55
C SER A 34 9.76 8.90 6.29
N PHE A 35 9.59 7.58 6.12
CA PHE A 35 10.03 6.88 4.93
C PHE A 35 9.25 7.34 3.69
N ILE A 36 7.92 7.43 3.78
CA ILE A 36 7.07 7.89 2.68
C ILE A 36 7.41 9.34 2.32
N ASP A 37 7.56 10.22 3.31
CA ASP A 37 7.90 11.62 3.07
C ASP A 37 9.27 11.76 2.36
N THR A 38 10.27 10.98 2.80
CA THR A 38 11.61 10.97 2.19
C THR A 38 11.59 10.43 0.76
N ALA A 39 10.84 9.35 0.53
CA ALA A 39 10.70 8.77 -0.80
C ALA A 39 9.98 9.71 -1.77
N LEU A 40 8.92 10.39 -1.32
CA LEU A 40 8.24 11.41 -2.12
C LEU A 40 9.13 12.62 -2.41
N GLU A 41 9.98 13.03 -1.47
CA GLU A 41 10.98 14.08 -1.73
C GLU A 41 11.99 13.66 -2.80
N ALA A 42 12.43 12.40 -2.79
CA ALA A 42 13.34 11.84 -3.79
C ALA A 42 12.68 11.75 -5.19
N GLU A 43 11.44 11.28 -5.29
CA GLU A 43 10.67 11.31 -6.55
C GLU A 43 10.54 12.73 -7.10
N MET A 44 10.34 13.72 -6.22
CA MET A 44 10.29 15.13 -6.62
C MET A 44 11.65 15.66 -7.09
N GLU A 45 12.77 15.19 -6.53
CA GLU A 45 14.12 15.52 -7.02
C GLU A 45 14.34 14.96 -8.42
N GLU A 46 13.91 13.73 -8.66
CA GLU A 46 13.98 13.10 -9.98
C GLU A 46 13.09 13.81 -11.01
N HIS A 47 11.85 14.15 -10.64
CA HIS A 47 10.91 14.87 -11.52
C HIS A 47 11.41 16.25 -11.93
N LEU A 48 11.98 17.01 -11.00
CA LEU A 48 12.52 18.35 -11.26
C LEU A 48 13.94 18.31 -11.85
N GLY A 49 14.68 17.22 -11.61
CA GLY A 49 16.07 17.04 -12.03
C GLY A 49 17.09 17.83 -11.20
N TYR A 50 16.73 18.25 -9.98
CA TYR A 50 17.63 18.94 -9.06
C TYR A 50 17.20 18.80 -7.59
N PRO A 51 18.15 18.82 -6.65
CA PRO A 51 17.89 18.64 -5.22
C PRO A 51 17.26 19.87 -4.56
N LYS A 52 16.69 19.66 -3.37
CA LYS A 52 16.07 20.73 -2.58
C LYS A 52 17.08 21.86 -2.30
N HIS A 53 16.65 23.11 -2.52
CA HIS A 53 17.43 24.36 -2.34
C HIS A 53 18.56 24.64 -3.35
N GLU A 54 18.72 23.82 -4.38
CA GLU A 54 19.62 24.17 -5.48
C GLU A 54 19.00 25.23 -6.41
N LYS A 55 19.82 26.18 -6.86
CA LYS A 55 19.41 27.19 -7.84
C LYS A 55 19.43 26.60 -9.25
N ALA A 56 18.32 26.01 -9.67
CA ALA A 56 18.11 25.57 -11.04
C ALA A 56 17.34 26.62 -11.86
N ASP A 57 17.83 26.94 -13.05
CA ASP A 57 17.12 27.77 -14.03
C ASP A 57 16.16 26.89 -14.87
N ARG A 58 15.14 26.36 -14.20
CA ARG A 58 14.09 25.53 -14.77
C ARG A 58 12.74 26.28 -14.69
N PRO A 59 11.84 26.07 -15.67
CA PRO A 59 10.53 26.71 -15.67
C PRO A 59 9.67 26.24 -14.48
N ASN A 60 9.70 24.93 -14.19
CA ASN A 60 9.00 24.34 -13.05
C ASN A 60 9.84 24.40 -11.77
N LYS A 61 9.18 24.63 -10.62
CA LYS A 61 9.82 24.79 -9.31
C LYS A 61 8.98 24.14 -8.21
N ARG A 62 9.61 23.76 -7.11
CA ARG A 62 8.89 23.31 -5.89
C ARG A 62 7.98 24.41 -5.35
N ASN A 63 6.78 24.03 -4.94
CA ASN A 63 5.74 24.91 -4.40
C ASN A 63 5.17 24.37 -3.09
N GLY A 64 6.07 24.10 -2.13
CA GLY A 64 5.71 23.64 -0.80
C GLY A 64 5.21 22.19 -0.76
N HIS A 65 4.40 21.91 0.26
CA HIS A 65 3.88 20.58 0.55
C HIS A 65 2.37 20.64 0.81
N THR A 66 1.68 19.53 0.57
CA THR A 66 0.28 19.34 0.93
C THR A 66 0.16 18.16 1.88
N LYS A 67 -0.51 18.41 3.00
CA LYS A 67 -0.82 17.36 3.97
C LYS A 67 -1.88 16.44 3.40
N LYS A 68 -1.66 15.14 3.50
CA LYS A 68 -2.58 14.11 3.03
C LYS A 68 -2.68 13.03 4.09
N ARG A 69 -3.91 12.68 4.49
CA ARG A 69 -4.15 11.54 5.37
C ARG A 69 -4.36 10.29 4.54
N VAL A 70 -3.61 9.24 4.85
CA VAL A 70 -3.58 7.98 4.12
C VAL A 70 -3.72 6.83 5.10
N ARG A 71 -4.61 5.90 4.81
CA ARG A 71 -4.82 4.71 5.64
C ARG A 71 -3.82 3.62 5.23
N SER A 72 -3.14 3.06 6.22
CA SER A 72 -2.17 1.96 6.08
C SER A 72 -2.48 0.83 7.06
N ASP A 73 -1.77 -0.30 6.93
CA ASP A 73 -1.89 -1.45 7.84
C ASP A 73 -1.48 -1.12 9.29
N THR A 74 -0.72 -0.05 9.52
CA THR A 74 -0.33 0.44 10.86
C THR A 74 -1.25 1.57 11.35
N GLY A 75 -2.33 1.86 10.62
CA GLY A 75 -3.31 2.90 10.93
C GLY A 75 -3.24 4.13 10.01
N GLU A 76 -3.87 5.23 10.43
CA GLU A 76 -3.96 6.47 9.66
C GLU A 76 -2.65 7.29 9.72
N LEU A 77 -1.95 7.41 8.60
CA LEU A 77 -0.71 8.18 8.43
C LEU A 77 -1.02 9.58 7.89
N GLU A 78 -0.45 10.62 8.49
CA GLU A 78 -0.44 11.98 7.94
C GLU A 78 0.87 12.17 7.16
N ILE A 79 0.82 12.17 5.83
CA ILE A 79 2.02 12.35 4.99
C ILE A 79 2.07 13.77 4.40
N SER A 80 3.27 14.24 4.11
CA SER A 80 3.56 15.56 3.56
C SER A 80 4.01 15.45 2.10
N THR A 81 3.05 15.46 1.17
CA THR A 81 3.32 15.29 -0.26
C THR A 81 3.91 16.58 -0.87
N PRO A 82 5.09 16.54 -1.49
CA PRO A 82 5.68 17.70 -2.14
C PRO A 82 4.88 18.09 -3.40
N ARG A 83 4.89 19.38 -3.74
CA ARG A 83 4.22 19.91 -4.93
C ARG A 83 5.14 20.70 -5.81
N ASP A 84 4.88 20.66 -7.11
CA ASP A 84 5.51 21.50 -8.12
C ASP A 84 4.57 22.67 -8.50
N ARG A 85 5.13 23.70 -9.13
CA ARG A 85 4.41 24.92 -9.51
C ARG A 85 3.47 24.68 -10.67
N ASP A 86 3.88 23.84 -11.62
CA ASP A 86 3.11 23.54 -12.82
C ASP A 86 2.08 22.40 -12.59
N SER A 87 2.02 21.83 -11.38
CA SER A 87 1.14 20.70 -11.01
C SER A 87 1.31 19.44 -11.86
N SER A 88 2.46 19.31 -12.52
CA SER A 88 2.85 18.21 -13.41
C SER A 88 3.40 16.99 -12.67
N PHE A 89 3.76 17.12 -11.39
CA PHE A 89 4.32 16.02 -10.61
C PHE A 89 3.26 14.94 -10.36
N GLU A 90 3.52 13.70 -10.77
CA GLU A 90 2.67 12.53 -10.52
C GLU A 90 3.44 11.49 -9.69
N PRO A 91 3.29 11.50 -8.35
CA PRO A 91 4.00 10.57 -7.48
C PRO A 91 3.58 9.13 -7.72
N VAL A 92 4.57 8.23 -7.78
CA VAL A 92 4.36 6.80 -8.06
C VAL A 92 4.07 6.04 -6.77
N LEU A 93 4.84 6.30 -5.70
CA LEU A 93 4.68 5.63 -4.41
C LEU A 93 3.29 5.85 -3.80
N VAL A 94 2.79 7.08 -3.84
CA VAL A 94 1.45 7.43 -3.35
C VAL A 94 0.78 8.36 -4.36
N SER A 95 -0.04 7.79 -5.24
CA SER A 95 -0.72 8.50 -6.32
C SER A 95 -1.58 9.67 -5.83
N LYS A 96 -1.85 10.63 -6.73
CA LYS A 96 -2.79 11.73 -6.47
C LYS A 96 -4.16 11.15 -6.06
N HIS A 97 -4.76 11.73 -5.04
CA HIS A 97 -6.04 11.29 -4.45
C HIS A 97 -6.08 9.87 -3.86
N GLN A 98 -5.00 9.09 -3.91
CA GLN A 98 -4.94 7.77 -3.27
C GLN A 98 -5.03 7.90 -1.74
N THR A 99 -6.15 7.52 -1.14
CA THR A 99 -6.36 7.62 0.30
C THR A 99 -5.87 6.41 1.09
N ARG A 100 -5.29 5.40 0.41
CA ARG A 100 -4.91 4.12 1.00
C ARG A 100 -3.62 3.55 0.40
N ILE A 101 -2.67 3.17 1.24
CA ILE A 101 -1.44 2.47 0.84
C ILE A 101 -1.68 0.97 1.06
N SER A 102 -1.54 0.18 -0.01
CA SER A 102 -2.08 -1.18 -0.10
C SER A 102 -1.18 -2.25 0.52
N GLY A 103 -1.70 -2.91 1.56
CA GLY A 103 -1.53 -4.35 1.84
C GLY A 103 -2.87 -5.05 2.15
N LEU A 104 -3.94 -4.25 2.30
CA LEU A 104 -5.26 -4.71 2.70
C LEU A 104 -6.11 -5.23 1.53
N ASP A 105 -5.84 -4.82 0.29
CA ASP A 105 -6.55 -5.38 -0.87
C ASP A 105 -6.20 -6.86 -1.05
N ASP A 106 -4.92 -7.22 -1.04
CA ASP A 106 -4.48 -8.63 -1.07
C ASP A 106 -5.09 -9.45 0.08
N LYS A 107 -5.29 -8.84 1.25
CA LYS A 107 -5.95 -9.49 2.39
C LYS A 107 -7.44 -9.69 2.13
N ILE A 108 -8.16 -8.69 1.62
CA ILE A 108 -9.56 -8.81 1.19
C ILE A 108 -9.70 -9.96 0.18
N ILE A 109 -8.77 -10.04 -0.78
CA ILE A 109 -8.72 -11.12 -1.79
C ILE A 109 -8.51 -12.48 -1.11
N SER A 110 -7.55 -12.55 -0.19
CA SER A 110 -7.27 -13.79 0.55
C SER A 110 -8.46 -14.27 1.38
N PHE A 111 -9.25 -13.34 1.93
CA PHE A 111 -10.44 -13.65 2.72
C PHE A 111 -11.60 -14.09 1.84
N TYR A 112 -11.80 -13.42 0.70
CA TYR A 112 -12.76 -13.85 -0.30
C TYR A 112 -12.42 -15.24 -0.88
N ALA A 113 -11.14 -15.50 -1.17
CA ALA A 113 -10.66 -16.81 -1.62
C ALA A 113 -10.87 -17.92 -0.58
N LYS A 114 -10.91 -17.57 0.71
CA LYS A 114 -11.26 -18.49 1.81
C LYS A 114 -12.77 -18.70 1.99
N GLY A 115 -13.60 -18.05 1.17
CA GLY A 115 -15.06 -18.19 1.20
C GLY A 115 -15.77 -17.34 2.26
N GLN A 116 -15.11 -16.32 2.82
CA GLN A 116 -15.76 -15.41 3.77
C GLN A 116 -16.75 -14.48 3.06
N THR A 117 -17.84 -14.14 3.74
CA THR A 117 -18.83 -13.20 3.20
C THR A 117 -18.32 -11.76 3.25
N THR A 118 -18.86 -10.88 2.40
CA THR A 118 -18.45 -9.46 2.38
C THR A 118 -18.64 -8.76 3.72
N THR A 119 -19.65 -9.14 4.50
CA THR A 119 -19.88 -8.65 5.86
C THR A 119 -18.82 -9.16 6.85
N GLU A 120 -18.52 -10.46 6.82
CA GLU A 120 -17.47 -11.06 7.67
C GLU A 120 -16.10 -10.47 7.39
N ILE A 121 -15.80 -10.17 6.12
CA ILE A 121 -14.56 -9.51 5.71
C ILE A 121 -14.46 -8.11 6.34
N VAL A 122 -15.56 -7.35 6.33
CA VAL A 122 -15.59 -6.01 6.95
C VAL A 122 -15.35 -6.08 8.45
N GLU A 123 -16.02 -7.01 9.15
CA GLU A 123 -15.84 -7.22 10.60
C GLU A 123 -14.40 -7.64 10.94
N THR A 124 -13.86 -8.64 10.22
CA THR A 124 -12.50 -9.13 10.43
C THR A 124 -11.45 -8.03 10.21
N ILE A 125 -11.65 -7.19 9.19
CA ILE A 125 -10.72 -6.09 8.92
C ILE A 125 -10.84 -5.00 9.97
N LYS A 126 -12.05 -4.70 10.43
CA LYS A 126 -12.26 -3.76 11.53
C LYS A 126 -11.57 -4.23 12.81
N ASP A 127 -11.67 -5.52 13.13
CA ASP A 127 -11.06 -6.07 14.35
C ASP A 127 -9.52 -6.10 14.30
N ILE A 128 -8.94 -6.45 13.15
CA ILE A 128 -7.48 -6.59 13.01
C ILE A 128 -6.79 -5.23 12.81
N TYR A 129 -7.41 -4.33 12.04
CA TYR A 129 -6.77 -3.10 11.58
C TYR A 129 -7.38 -1.82 12.19
N ASP A 130 -8.49 -1.92 12.94
CA ASP A 130 -9.26 -0.79 13.45
C ASP A 130 -9.64 0.23 12.36
N VAL A 131 -9.88 -0.28 11.14
CA VAL A 131 -10.25 0.52 9.98
C VAL A 131 -11.71 0.28 9.62
N ASP A 132 -12.52 1.34 9.64
CA ASP A 132 -13.88 1.29 9.11
C ASP A 132 -13.88 1.23 7.58
N ILE A 133 -14.41 0.13 7.04
CA ILE A 133 -14.54 -0.16 5.62
C ILE A 133 -16.01 -0.44 5.28
N SER A 134 -16.46 0.03 4.12
CA SER A 134 -17.80 -0.30 3.62
C SER A 134 -17.80 -1.64 2.88
N SER A 135 -18.91 -2.38 2.97
CA SER A 135 -19.13 -3.59 2.16
C SER A 135 -19.03 -3.31 0.65
N SER A 136 -19.46 -2.12 0.22
CA SER A 136 -19.31 -1.64 -1.16
C SER A 136 -17.85 -1.44 -1.60
N LEU A 137 -16.92 -1.25 -0.66
CA LEU A 137 -15.49 -1.22 -0.97
C LEU A 137 -14.98 -2.64 -1.21
N VAL A 138 -15.36 -3.59 -0.36
CA VAL A 138 -14.99 -5.01 -0.50
C VAL A 138 -15.46 -5.54 -1.84
N SER A 139 -16.71 -5.27 -2.23
CA SER A 139 -17.24 -5.66 -3.54
C SER A 139 -16.44 -5.09 -4.71
N ARG A 140 -16.10 -3.79 -4.69
CA ARG A 140 -15.30 -3.18 -5.76
C ARG A 140 -13.90 -3.78 -5.88
N VAL A 141 -13.27 -4.13 -4.75
CA VAL A 141 -11.96 -4.78 -4.74
C VAL A 141 -12.07 -6.19 -5.32
N THR A 142 -13.11 -6.95 -4.95
CA THR A 142 -13.33 -8.29 -5.52
C THR A 142 -13.69 -8.24 -7.01
N ASP A 143 -14.43 -7.23 -7.44
CA ASP A 143 -14.86 -7.08 -8.83
C ASP A 143 -13.68 -6.79 -9.77
N ASN A 144 -12.68 -6.03 -9.32
CA ASN A 144 -11.46 -5.78 -10.11
C ASN A 144 -10.69 -7.06 -10.49
N ILE A 145 -10.86 -8.15 -9.74
CA ILE A 145 -10.16 -9.42 -10.00
C ILE A 145 -10.96 -10.31 -10.93
N LEU A 146 -12.25 -10.04 -11.14
CA LEU A 146 -13.07 -10.76 -12.11
C LEU A 146 -12.47 -10.63 -13.52
N ASP A 147 -11.87 -9.48 -13.83
CA ASP A 147 -11.18 -9.24 -15.10
C ASP A 147 -9.92 -10.12 -15.21
N ASP A 148 -9.11 -10.21 -14.15
CA ASP A 148 -7.92 -11.07 -14.09
C ASP A 148 -8.29 -12.56 -14.16
N ILE A 149 -9.37 -12.98 -13.50
CA ILE A 149 -9.91 -14.35 -13.57
C ILE A 149 -10.35 -14.65 -15.00
N THR A 150 -11.02 -13.71 -15.66
CA THR A 150 -11.47 -13.86 -17.05
C THR A 150 -10.27 -13.98 -17.99
N ALA A 151 -9.23 -13.18 -17.81
CA ALA A 151 -7.99 -13.29 -18.56
C ALA A 151 -7.31 -14.65 -18.33
N TRP A 152 -7.28 -15.13 -17.08
CA TRP A 152 -6.71 -16.44 -16.73
C TRP A 152 -7.50 -17.61 -17.33
N GLN A 153 -8.83 -17.54 -17.33
CA GLN A 153 -9.70 -18.55 -17.95
C GLN A 153 -9.48 -18.63 -19.47
N ASN A 154 -9.20 -17.50 -20.11
CA ASN A 154 -8.98 -17.41 -21.57
C ASN A 154 -7.51 -17.55 -21.98
N ARG A 155 -6.60 -17.91 -21.06
CA ARG A 155 -5.17 -18.03 -21.38
C ARG A 155 -4.92 -19.12 -22.43
N PRO A 156 -3.97 -18.91 -23.37
CA PRO A 156 -3.61 -19.92 -24.34
C PRO A 156 -3.02 -21.15 -23.63
N LEU A 157 -3.56 -22.33 -23.95
CA LEU A 157 -3.09 -23.61 -23.43
C LEU A 157 -1.97 -24.18 -24.32
N SER A 158 -1.14 -25.04 -23.75
CA SER A 158 -0.13 -25.78 -24.53
C SER A 158 -0.79 -26.71 -25.55
N SER A 159 -0.11 -26.97 -26.66
CA SER A 159 -0.63 -27.84 -27.72
C SER A 159 -0.74 -29.31 -27.31
N VAL A 160 0.03 -29.75 -26.31
CA VAL A 160 0.08 -31.15 -25.88
C VAL A 160 0.01 -31.27 -24.36
N TYR A 161 -0.96 -32.05 -23.89
CA TYR A 161 -1.11 -32.49 -22.49
C TYR A 161 -1.23 -34.01 -22.45
N PRO A 162 -0.17 -34.75 -22.04
CA PRO A 162 -0.18 -36.22 -22.04
C PRO A 162 -1.25 -36.85 -21.14
N ASN A 163 -1.65 -36.19 -20.05
CA ASN A 163 -2.70 -36.65 -19.14
C ASN A 163 -3.52 -35.44 -18.66
N ILE A 164 -4.85 -35.58 -18.58
CA ILE A 164 -5.78 -34.57 -18.06
C ILE A 164 -6.74 -35.27 -17.10
N PHE A 165 -6.99 -34.66 -15.94
CA PHE A 165 -7.95 -35.15 -14.95
C PHE A 165 -9.18 -34.24 -14.93
N PHE A 166 -10.37 -34.83 -14.93
CA PHE A 166 -11.63 -34.14 -14.72
C PHE A 166 -12.18 -34.49 -13.34
N ASN A 167 -12.54 -33.48 -12.55
CA ASN A 167 -13.22 -33.65 -11.28
C ASN A 167 -14.57 -32.93 -11.34
N ARG A 168 -15.56 -33.47 -10.63
CA ARG A 168 -16.87 -32.83 -10.43
C ARG A 168 -17.10 -32.67 -8.95
N GLU A 169 -17.18 -31.41 -8.50
CA GLU A 169 -17.63 -31.07 -7.16
C GLU A 169 -19.11 -30.66 -7.20
N GLN A 170 -19.91 -31.22 -6.31
CA GLN A 170 -21.30 -30.80 -6.12
C GLN A 170 -21.35 -29.83 -4.94
N VAL A 171 -21.78 -28.60 -5.20
CA VAL A 171 -22.04 -27.61 -4.14
C VAL A 171 -23.48 -27.82 -3.67
N LEU A 172 -23.64 -28.36 -2.45
CA LEU A 172 -24.93 -28.41 -1.78
C LEU A 172 -25.32 -26.98 -1.39
N ARG A 173 -26.41 -26.48 -1.96
CA ARG A 173 -27.04 -25.23 -1.54
C ARG A 173 -27.95 -25.46 -0.35
#